data_AF-A0A9E6SXY0-F1
#
_entry.id   AF-A0A9E6SXY0-F1
#
_cell.length_a   1.000
_cell.length_b   1.000
_cell.length_c   1.000
_cell.angle_alpha   90.00
_cell.angle_beta   90.00
_cell.angle_gamma   90.00
#
_symmetry.space_group_name_H-M   'P 1'
#
loop_
_entity.id
_entity.type
_entity.pdbx_description
1 polymer ?
#
loop_
_entity_poly.entity_id
_entity_poly.type
_entity_poly.pdbx_seq_one_letter_code
_entity_poly.pdbx_strand_id
1 'polypeptide(L)'
;MSDKPRHSKRYGLSKLDPQWREKIFASLHSQRLKLAVAVLSCSGCRPAELERGVIVRFHNNQLQLGIYGSKVDAQTGRGQPVRLLVVDQSRTWAQFLISELCRHESRHMTIKYDAGGISQRLREKSREIWPRRKTLISGYTYRHFMGKSMKESGETAEKIAVTLGHASDFSQGCYGRSGSGKRSAGQHGILAAGATNPVRHSPKTDRLERFIKPVEKNASSVESVGNCSRFST
;
A
#
# COMPACT_ATOMS: atom_id res chain seq x y z
N MET A 1 22.08 8.38 -33.70
CA MET A 1 22.07 8.29 -32.23
C MET A 1 20.89 7.44 -31.80
N SER A 2 21.12 6.20 -31.35
CA SER A 2 20.06 5.29 -30.90
C SER A 2 19.51 5.74 -29.54
N ASP A 3 18.24 6.12 -29.53
CA ASP A 3 17.51 6.51 -28.32
C ASP A 3 17.27 5.25 -27.47
N LYS A 4 18.13 5.03 -26.46
CA LYS A 4 18.00 3.88 -25.55
C LYS A 4 16.70 4.04 -24.76
N PRO A 5 15.77 3.06 -24.82
CA PRO A 5 14.54 3.15 -24.05
C PRO A 5 14.87 3.23 -22.55
N ARG A 6 14.43 4.32 -21.91
CA ARG A 6 14.58 4.53 -20.46
C ARG A 6 13.95 3.37 -19.71
N HIS A 7 14.78 2.44 -19.25
CA HIS A 7 14.35 1.28 -18.48
C HIS A 7 13.74 1.76 -17.17
N SER A 8 12.42 1.91 -17.15
CA SER A 8 11.70 2.38 -15.98
C SER A 8 12.00 1.47 -14.78
N LYS A 9 12.13 2.05 -13.58
CA LYS A 9 12.49 1.39 -12.30
C LYS A 9 11.57 0.20 -11.91
N ARG A 10 10.54 -0.07 -12.73
CA ARG A 10 9.51 -1.12 -12.65
C ARG A 10 10.10 -2.54 -12.59
N TYR A 11 11.23 -2.78 -13.23
CA TYR A 11 11.92 -4.09 -13.27
C TYR A 11 12.76 -4.42 -12.04
N GLY A 12 12.86 -3.49 -11.07
CA GLY A 12 13.72 -3.70 -9.90
C GLY A 12 13.13 -4.66 -8.87
N LEU A 13 11.81 -4.65 -8.68
CA LEU A 13 11.16 -5.38 -7.58
C LEU A 13 11.22 -6.91 -7.75
N SER A 14 11.01 -7.43 -8.96
CA SER A 14 11.10 -8.88 -9.21
C SER A 14 12.51 -9.43 -9.01
N LYS A 15 13.52 -8.54 -9.04
CA LYS A 15 14.91 -8.91 -8.81
C LYS A 15 15.28 -8.87 -7.34
N LEU A 16 14.46 -8.32 -6.44
CA LEU A 16 14.78 -8.23 -5.02
C LEU A 16 14.70 -9.60 -4.33
N ASP A 17 15.43 -9.74 -3.23
CA ASP A 17 15.29 -10.86 -2.30
C ASP A 17 13.84 -10.93 -1.79
N PRO A 18 13.18 -12.10 -1.74
CA PRO A 18 11.79 -12.20 -1.26
C PRO A 18 11.56 -11.61 0.13
N GLN A 19 12.58 -11.62 1.00
CA GLN A 19 12.54 -11.11 2.37
C GLN A 19 13.33 -9.81 2.53
N TRP A 20 13.44 -9.02 1.46
CA TRP A 20 14.25 -7.80 1.48
C TRP A 20 13.80 -6.78 2.54
N ARG A 21 12.49 -6.70 2.82
CA ARG A 21 11.93 -5.76 3.82
C ARG A 21 12.37 -6.17 5.21
N GLU A 22 12.23 -7.44 5.52
CA GLU A 22 12.57 -8.07 6.80
C GLU A 22 14.07 -7.92 7.06
N LYS A 23 14.91 -8.24 6.07
CA LYS A 23 16.37 -8.09 6.18
C LYS A 23 16.79 -6.64 6.39
N ILE A 24 16.21 -5.69 5.65
CA ILE A 24 16.46 -4.27 5.87
C ILE A 24 16.03 -3.89 7.28
N PHE A 25 14.80 -4.21 7.69
CA PHE A 25 14.25 -3.79 8.96
C PHE A 25 15.03 -4.33 10.17
N ALA A 26 15.46 -5.59 10.12
CA ALA A 26 16.30 -6.22 11.14
C ALA A 26 17.68 -5.56 11.23
N SER A 27 18.24 -5.08 10.12
CA SER A 27 19.55 -4.42 10.08
C SER A 27 19.57 -2.99 10.67
N LEU A 28 18.41 -2.40 10.97
CA LEU A 28 18.31 -1.01 11.43
C LEU A 28 18.54 -0.91 12.94
N HIS A 29 19.56 -0.13 13.30
CA HIS A 29 19.94 0.16 14.69
C HIS A 29 19.44 1.53 15.17
N SER A 30 19.36 2.52 14.27
CA SER A 30 18.85 3.85 14.62
C SER A 30 17.32 3.79 14.79
N GLN A 31 16.85 4.12 15.99
CA GLN A 31 15.41 4.13 16.31
C GLN A 31 14.61 5.04 15.38
N ARG A 32 15.12 6.26 15.14
CA ARG A 32 14.50 7.22 14.22
C ARG A 32 14.36 6.67 12.79
N LEU A 33 15.40 6.02 12.28
CA LEU A 33 15.36 5.39 10.95
C LEU A 33 14.42 4.18 10.94
N LYS A 34 14.41 3.38 12.00
CA LYS A 34 13.56 2.18 12.11
C LYS A 34 12.08 2.55 12.16
N LEU A 35 11.69 3.59 12.91
CA LEU A 35 10.35 4.16 12.91
C LEU A 35 9.93 4.63 11.50
N ALA A 36 10.81 5.37 10.82
CA ALA A 36 10.56 5.84 9.45
C ALA A 36 10.36 4.66 8.46
N VAL A 37 11.19 3.63 8.54
CA VAL A 37 11.06 2.44 7.68
C VAL A 37 9.84 1.60 8.04
N ALA A 38 9.44 1.54 9.31
CA ALA A 38 8.20 0.89 9.72
C ALA A 38 6.99 1.56 9.06
N VAL A 39 6.94 2.90 9.06
CA VAL A 39 5.88 3.67 8.37
C VAL A 39 5.87 3.40 6.87
N LEU A 40 7.03 3.40 6.20
CA LEU A 40 7.13 3.06 4.77
C LEU A 40 6.65 1.64 4.49
N SER A 41 6.96 0.70 5.37
CA SER A 41 6.55 -0.71 5.25
C SER A 41 5.05 -0.91 5.43
N CYS A 42 4.44 -0.16 6.35
CA CYS A 42 3.00 -0.19 6.61
C CYS A 42 2.18 0.48 5.51
N SER A 43 2.68 1.57 4.91
CA SER A 43 1.84 2.48 4.12
C SER A 43 2.22 2.64 2.66
N GLY A 44 3.48 2.40 2.29
CA GLY A 44 4.00 2.79 0.98
C GLY A 44 3.89 4.30 0.69
N CYS A 45 3.85 5.14 1.73
CA CYS A 45 3.83 6.59 1.56
C CYS A 45 5.07 7.09 0.80
N ARG A 46 4.95 8.25 0.15
CA ARG A 46 6.08 8.87 -0.54
C ARG A 46 7.07 9.37 0.51
N PRO A 47 8.39 9.38 0.21
CA PRO A 47 9.37 10.04 1.07
C PRO A 47 8.99 11.49 1.43
N ALA A 48 8.42 12.25 0.49
CA ALA A 48 7.94 13.62 0.74
C ALA A 48 6.70 13.70 1.66
N GLU A 49 5.87 12.63 1.74
CA GLU A 49 4.77 12.56 2.71
C GLU A 49 5.31 12.25 4.11
N LEU A 50 6.31 11.36 4.20
CA LEU A 50 7.01 11.06 5.43
C LEU A 50 7.76 12.29 5.99
N GLU A 51 8.33 13.11 5.11
CA GLU A 51 9.01 14.36 5.50
C GLU A 51 8.04 15.36 6.14
N ARG A 52 6.83 15.52 5.58
CA ARG A 52 5.76 16.33 6.19
C ARG A 52 5.30 15.77 7.53
N GLY A 53 5.27 14.45 7.62
CA GLY A 53 4.95 13.69 8.82
C GLY A 53 3.75 12.78 8.63
N VAL A 54 3.88 11.59 9.20
CA VAL A 54 2.81 10.60 9.29
C VAL A 54 2.41 10.47 10.75
N ILE A 55 1.11 10.65 11.01
CA ILE A 55 0.55 10.43 12.34
C ILE A 55 0.27 8.93 12.46
N VAL A 56 0.82 8.29 13.49
CA VAL A 56 0.56 6.89 13.80
C VAL A 56 -0.15 6.84 15.14
N ARG A 57 -1.27 6.13 15.21
CA ARG A 57 -2.10 5.99 16.41
C ARG A 57 -2.45 4.53 16.63
N PHE A 58 -2.45 4.10 17.89
CA PHE A 58 -3.01 2.82 18.30
C PHE A 58 -4.25 3.05 19.17
N HIS A 59 -5.43 2.72 18.63
CA HIS A 59 -6.72 3.00 19.26
C HIS A 59 -7.74 1.92 18.90
N ASN A 60 -8.63 1.54 19.83
CA ASN A 60 -9.61 0.47 19.64
C ASN A 60 -9.01 -0.83 19.08
N ASN A 61 -7.81 -1.19 19.58
CA ASN A 61 -7.05 -2.34 19.11
C ASN A 61 -6.79 -2.31 17.58
N GLN A 62 -6.58 -1.12 17.02
CA GLN A 62 -6.25 -0.91 15.61
C GLN A 62 -5.05 0.03 15.48
N LEU A 63 -4.10 -0.35 14.62
CA LEU A 63 -3.01 0.53 14.20
C LEU A 63 -3.47 1.36 13.00
N GLN A 64 -3.45 2.68 13.17
CA GLN A 64 -3.94 3.64 12.19
C GLN A 64 -2.81 4.60 11.76
N LEU A 65 -2.70 4.85 10.46
CA LEU A 65 -1.75 5.80 9.87
C LEU A 65 -2.50 6.92 9.15
N GLY A 66 -2.38 8.14 9.65
CA GLY A 66 -2.85 9.37 9.02
C GLY A 66 -1.74 10.01 8.18
N ILE A 67 -1.97 10.14 6.87
CA ILE A 67 -0.96 10.64 5.92
C ILE A 67 -1.51 11.85 5.18
N TYR A 68 -0.81 12.96 5.31
CA TYR A 68 -1.09 14.19 4.56
C TYR A 68 -0.52 14.08 3.15
N GLY A 69 -1.33 14.38 2.14
CA GLY A 69 -0.88 14.36 0.74
C GLY A 69 0.26 15.35 0.50
N SER A 70 1.32 14.93 -0.22
CA SER A 70 2.45 15.82 -0.56
C SER A 70 2.17 16.74 -1.76
N LYS A 71 1.07 16.51 -2.47
CA LYS A 71 0.63 17.26 -3.66
C LYS A 71 -0.80 17.75 -3.44
N VAL A 72 -0.96 18.64 -2.46
CA VAL A 72 -2.18 19.42 -2.30
C VAL A 72 -1.85 20.79 -2.88
N ASP A 73 -2.41 21.07 -4.03
CA ASP A 73 -2.38 22.42 -4.60
C ASP A 73 -3.49 23.23 -3.91
N ALA A 74 -3.08 24.22 -3.12
CA ALA A 74 -3.97 25.08 -2.35
C ALA A 74 -4.91 25.91 -3.26
N GLN A 75 -4.55 26.12 -4.53
CA GLN A 75 -5.35 26.90 -5.48
C GLN A 75 -6.36 26.06 -6.26
N THR A 76 -6.13 24.75 -6.45
CA THR A 76 -6.96 23.93 -7.37
C THR A 76 -7.73 22.78 -6.70
N GLY A 77 -7.53 22.55 -5.39
CA GLY A 77 -8.22 21.47 -4.65
C GLY A 77 -7.87 20.06 -5.16
N ARG A 78 -6.77 19.92 -5.92
CA ARG A 78 -6.33 18.64 -6.49
C ARG A 78 -5.43 17.90 -5.48
N GLY A 79 -5.77 16.64 -5.20
CA GLY A 79 -5.02 15.75 -4.29
C GLY A 79 -5.95 15.06 -3.28
N GLN A 80 -5.46 14.01 -2.61
CA GLN A 80 -6.09 13.49 -1.39
C GLN A 80 -5.49 14.23 -0.20
N PRO A 81 -6.23 15.12 0.49
CA PRO A 81 -5.65 15.99 1.51
C PRO A 81 -5.15 15.19 2.71
N VAL A 82 -5.92 14.17 3.12
CA VAL A 82 -5.56 13.23 4.18
C VAL A 82 -6.08 11.85 3.80
N ARG A 83 -5.28 10.81 4.04
CA ARG A 83 -5.76 9.43 4.01
C ARG A 83 -5.47 8.73 5.33
N LEU A 84 -6.39 7.87 5.73
CA LEU A 84 -6.29 7.03 6.91
C LEU A 84 -6.17 5.57 6.48
N LEU A 85 -5.12 4.90 6.94
CA LEU A 85 -4.89 3.48 6.68
C LEU A 85 -5.01 2.70 7.99
N VAL A 86 -5.73 1.58 7.96
CA VAL A 86 -5.75 0.59 9.03
C VAL A 86 -4.88 -0.58 8.60
N VAL A 87 -3.92 -0.96 9.44
CA VAL A 87 -2.84 -1.88 9.08
C VAL A 87 -2.96 -3.19 9.87
N ASP A 88 -2.63 -4.30 9.20
CA ASP A 88 -2.50 -5.63 9.80
C ASP A 88 -1.37 -5.65 10.83
N GLN A 89 -1.73 -5.98 12.06
CA GLN A 89 -0.85 -5.94 13.23
C GLN A 89 0.02 -7.19 13.35
N SER A 90 -0.19 -8.22 12.52
CA SER A 90 0.63 -9.43 12.52
C SER A 90 2.06 -9.21 12.00
N ARG A 91 2.30 -8.06 11.35
CA ARG A 91 3.57 -7.75 10.69
C ARG A 91 4.58 -7.15 11.67
N THR A 92 5.84 -7.55 11.56
CA THR A 92 6.91 -7.12 12.49
C THR A 92 7.05 -5.60 12.60
N TRP A 93 6.93 -4.86 11.48
CA TRP A 93 6.97 -3.40 11.51
C TRP A 93 5.74 -2.77 12.17
N ALA A 94 4.56 -3.41 12.09
CA ALA A 94 3.35 -2.95 12.75
C ALA A 94 3.44 -3.21 14.26
N GLN A 95 3.89 -4.40 14.66
CA GLN A 95 4.16 -4.74 16.06
C GLN A 95 5.18 -3.79 16.69
N PHE A 96 6.25 -3.45 15.95
CA PHE A 96 7.22 -2.46 16.40
C PHE A 96 6.59 -1.08 16.61
N LEU A 97 5.76 -0.60 15.68
CA LEU A 97 5.06 0.68 15.88
C LEU A 97 4.14 0.63 17.11
N ILE A 98 3.41 -0.47 17.30
CA ILE A 98 2.53 -0.65 18.46
C ILE A 98 3.35 -0.64 19.77
N SER A 99 4.47 -1.36 19.82
CA SER A 99 5.31 -1.39 21.01
C SER A 99 5.85 -0.02 21.36
N GLU A 100 6.25 0.78 20.37
CA GLU A 100 6.69 2.17 20.60
C GLU A 100 5.54 3.07 21.06
N LEU A 101 4.36 2.96 20.44
CA LEU A 101 3.18 3.74 20.84
C LEU A 101 2.70 3.42 22.25
N CYS A 102 2.79 2.16 22.69
CA CYS A 102 2.43 1.75 24.05
C CYS A 102 3.35 2.34 25.13
N ARG A 103 4.53 2.88 24.76
CA ARG A 103 5.42 3.61 25.69
C ARG A 103 4.97 5.06 25.91
N HIS A 104 4.01 5.55 25.13
CA HIS A 104 3.47 6.89 25.22
C HIS A 104 2.02 6.84 25.73
N GLU A 105 1.69 7.66 26.74
CA GLU A 105 0.34 7.72 27.33
C GLU A 105 -0.75 7.99 26.28
N SER A 106 -0.44 8.88 25.33
CA SER A 106 -1.37 9.29 24.29
C SER A 106 -1.58 8.26 23.17
N ARG A 107 -0.74 7.20 23.14
CA ARG A 107 -0.74 6.14 22.11
C ARG A 107 -0.75 6.68 20.68
N HIS A 108 -0.13 7.84 20.47
CA HIS A 108 0.03 8.47 19.17
C HIS A 108 1.42 9.09 19.02
N MET A 109 1.95 9.09 17.80
CA MET A 109 3.23 9.71 17.45
C MET A 109 3.19 10.31 16.05
N THR A 110 3.91 11.41 15.85
CA THR A 110 4.16 11.94 14.49
C THR A 110 5.56 11.56 14.06
N ILE A 111 5.66 10.71 13.04
CA ILE A 111 6.94 10.21 12.51
C ILE A 111 7.34 11.03 11.29
N LYS A 112 8.54 11.62 11.34
CA LYS A 112 9.13 12.45 10.28
C LYS A 112 10.53 12.00 9.90
N TYR A 113 10.85 12.06 8.62
CA TYR A 113 12.21 11.84 8.11
C TYR A 113 12.41 12.57 6.78
N ASP A 114 13.59 13.18 6.61
CA ASP A 114 14.00 13.86 5.37
C ASP A 114 13.86 12.94 4.12
N ALA A 115 13.23 13.45 3.06
CA ALA A 115 12.87 12.65 1.89
C ALA A 115 14.11 12.15 1.11
N GLY A 116 15.16 12.96 1.03
CA GLY A 116 16.44 12.60 0.43
C GLY A 116 17.19 11.61 1.31
N GLY A 117 17.31 11.93 2.59
CA GLY A 117 18.02 11.21 3.63
C GLY A 117 17.49 9.80 3.83
N ILE A 118 16.17 9.60 3.91
CA ILE A 118 15.60 8.24 4.07
C ILE A 118 15.97 7.35 2.87
N SER A 119 15.89 7.92 1.67
CA SER A 119 16.22 7.21 0.45
C SER A 119 17.72 6.92 0.33
N GLN A 120 18.57 7.83 0.81
CA GLN A 120 20.01 7.64 0.86
C GLN A 120 20.38 6.54 1.86
N ARG A 121 19.91 6.61 3.11
CA ARG A 121 20.20 5.61 4.14
C ARG A 121 19.73 4.21 3.74
N LEU A 122 18.58 4.09 3.09
CA LEU A 122 18.11 2.81 2.55
C LEU A 122 19.02 2.27 1.45
N ARG A 123 19.60 3.14 0.60
CA ARG A 123 20.56 2.70 -0.44
C ARG A 123 21.88 2.27 0.18
N GLU A 124 22.36 2.97 1.20
CA GLU A 124 23.55 2.59 1.96
C GLU A 124 23.35 1.20 2.59
N LYS A 125 22.26 1.00 3.34
CA LYS A 125 21.94 -0.32 3.91
C LYS A 125 21.72 -1.39 2.86
N SER A 126 21.13 -1.05 1.72
CA SER A 126 21.00 -1.99 0.60
C SER A 126 22.35 -2.45 0.04
N ARG A 127 23.37 -1.58 0.01
CA ARG A 127 24.73 -1.95 -0.43
C ARG A 127 25.44 -2.80 0.62
N GLU A 128 25.24 -2.51 1.90
CA GLU A 128 25.82 -3.30 2.97
C GLU A 128 25.28 -4.73 2.98
N ILE A 129 23.95 -4.91 2.90
CA ILE A 129 23.33 -6.24 2.92
C ILE A 129 23.57 -6.99 1.60
N TRP A 130 23.53 -6.28 0.47
CA TRP A 130 23.70 -6.88 -0.86
C TRP A 130 24.71 -6.11 -1.73
N PRO A 131 26.02 -6.27 -1.48
CA PRO A 131 27.06 -5.46 -2.14
C PRO A 131 27.14 -5.65 -3.65
N ARG A 132 26.78 -6.85 -4.16
CA ARG A 132 26.84 -7.18 -5.58
C ARG A 132 25.58 -6.77 -6.37
N ARG A 133 24.54 -6.24 -5.72
CA ARG A 133 23.27 -5.90 -6.39
C ARG A 133 23.32 -4.52 -7.04
N LYS A 134 22.93 -4.47 -8.32
CA LYS A 134 22.77 -3.22 -9.08
C LYS A 134 21.50 -2.45 -8.70
N THR A 135 20.45 -3.15 -8.27
CA THR A 135 19.18 -2.53 -7.87
C THR A 135 19.19 -2.26 -6.37
N LEU A 136 19.32 -0.97 -6.01
CA LEU A 136 19.32 -0.52 -4.63
C LEU A 136 17.92 -0.18 -4.14
N ILE A 137 17.70 -0.42 -2.85
CA ILE A 137 16.45 -0.14 -2.17
C ILE A 137 16.42 1.35 -1.76
N SER A 138 15.27 1.99 -1.90
CA SER A 138 15.01 3.38 -1.53
C SER A 138 13.60 3.51 -0.97
N GLY A 139 13.20 4.69 -0.46
CA GLY A 139 11.84 4.87 0.03
C GLY A 139 10.76 4.62 -1.04
N TYR A 140 11.04 4.96 -2.31
CA TYR A 140 10.14 4.66 -3.43
C TYR A 140 10.02 3.16 -3.72
N THR A 141 11.00 2.34 -3.34
CA THR A 141 10.93 0.88 -3.48
C THR A 141 9.78 0.31 -2.64
N TYR A 142 9.60 0.80 -1.40
CA TYR A 142 8.48 0.42 -0.54
C TYR A 142 7.13 0.80 -1.15
N ARG A 143 7.02 2.02 -1.71
CA ARG A 143 5.81 2.46 -2.41
C ARG A 143 5.48 1.58 -3.61
N HIS A 144 6.47 1.26 -4.44
CA HIS A 144 6.26 0.39 -5.59
C HIS A 144 5.86 -1.02 -5.17
N PHE A 145 6.47 -1.54 -4.10
CA PHE A 145 6.10 -2.83 -3.53
C PHE A 145 4.64 -2.82 -3.05
N MET A 146 4.21 -1.78 -2.33
CA MET A 146 2.83 -1.64 -1.84
C MET A 146 1.82 -1.72 -2.99
N GLY A 147 1.99 -0.90 -4.03
CA GLY A 147 1.08 -0.91 -5.18
C GLY A 147 1.07 -2.24 -5.94
N LYS A 148 2.26 -2.86 -6.11
CA LYS A 148 2.37 -4.17 -6.75
C LYS A 148 1.66 -5.25 -5.93
N SER A 149 1.92 -5.31 -4.62
CA SER A 149 1.36 -6.34 -3.73
C SER A 149 -0.17 -6.24 -3.62
N MET A 150 -0.73 -5.02 -3.56
CA MET A 150 -2.19 -4.85 -3.57
C MET A 150 -2.83 -5.28 -4.89
N LYS A 151 -2.16 -5.03 -6.02
CA LYS A 151 -2.65 -5.52 -7.33
C LYS A 151 -2.61 -7.04 -7.41
N GLU A 152 -1.56 -7.66 -6.90
CA GLU A 152 -1.40 -9.12 -6.86
C GLU A 152 -2.38 -9.82 -5.90
N SER A 153 -2.83 -9.13 -4.84
CA SER A 153 -3.91 -9.62 -3.96
C SER A 153 -5.31 -9.43 -4.57
N GLY A 154 -5.44 -8.66 -5.65
CA GLY A 154 -6.71 -8.43 -6.34
C GLY A 154 -7.56 -7.32 -5.73
N GLU A 155 -6.95 -6.39 -5.00
CA GLU A 155 -7.62 -5.21 -4.46
C GLU A 155 -8.14 -4.29 -5.57
N THR A 156 -9.23 -3.58 -5.29
CA THR A 156 -9.83 -2.67 -6.27
C THR A 156 -8.89 -1.50 -6.61
N ALA A 157 -9.04 -0.97 -7.82
CA ALA A 157 -8.22 0.16 -8.27
C ALA A 157 -8.41 1.39 -7.36
N GLU A 158 -9.62 1.58 -6.82
CA GLU A 158 -9.98 2.63 -5.88
C GLU A 158 -9.20 2.47 -4.57
N LYS A 159 -9.21 1.28 -3.96
CA LYS A 159 -8.50 1.04 -2.70
C LYS A 159 -6.99 1.21 -2.85
N ILE A 160 -6.44 0.80 -3.99
CA ILE A 160 -5.03 1.04 -4.34
C ILE A 160 -4.76 2.53 -4.49
N ALA A 161 -5.63 3.27 -5.20
CA ALA A 161 -5.49 4.70 -5.41
C ALA A 161 -5.58 5.50 -4.10
N VAL A 162 -6.51 5.14 -3.20
CA VAL A 162 -6.61 5.68 -1.84
C VAL A 162 -5.33 5.41 -1.06
N THR A 163 -4.91 4.14 -0.98
CA THR A 163 -3.73 3.77 -0.19
C THR A 163 -2.47 4.51 -0.64
N LEU A 164 -2.30 4.66 -1.95
CA LEU A 164 -1.14 5.34 -2.52
C LEU A 164 -1.30 6.87 -2.58
N GLY A 165 -2.48 7.44 -2.33
CA GLY A 165 -2.72 8.87 -2.49
C GLY A 165 -2.57 9.32 -3.95
N HIS A 166 -3.29 8.66 -4.85
CA HIS A 166 -3.45 9.07 -6.25
C HIS A 166 -4.73 9.91 -6.40
N ALA A 167 -4.67 10.98 -7.21
CA ALA A 167 -5.81 11.88 -7.44
C ALA A 167 -6.86 11.32 -8.41
N SER A 168 -6.51 10.27 -9.14
CA SER A 168 -7.39 9.48 -10.00
C SER A 168 -6.93 8.03 -10.07
N ASP A 169 -7.89 7.14 -10.27
CA ASP A 169 -7.70 5.75 -10.70
C ASP A 169 -6.92 5.66 -12.05
N PHE A 170 -6.97 6.71 -12.88
CA PHE A 170 -6.28 6.80 -14.18
C PHE A 170 -4.77 6.58 -14.11
N SER A 171 -4.16 6.90 -12.97
CA SER A 171 -2.72 6.68 -12.75
C SER A 171 -2.30 5.20 -12.85
N GLN A 172 -3.25 4.28 -13.02
CA GLN A 172 -3.05 2.85 -13.27
C GLN A 172 -2.89 2.45 -14.76
N GLY A 173 -3.16 3.35 -15.71
CA GLY A 173 -3.36 3.01 -17.13
C GLY A 173 -2.18 2.45 -17.95
N CYS A 174 -0.97 2.29 -17.39
CA CYS A 174 0.19 1.81 -18.17
C CYS A 174 1.06 0.78 -17.43
N TYR A 175 0.48 -0.22 -16.76
CA TYR A 175 1.28 -1.22 -16.04
C TYR A 175 0.63 -2.61 -15.97
N GLY A 176 0.93 -3.46 -16.96
CA GLY A 176 0.93 -4.93 -16.85
C GLY A 176 -0.43 -5.61 -16.67
N ARG A 177 -0.87 -6.29 -17.72
CA ARG A 177 -1.95 -7.28 -17.74
C ARG A 177 -1.77 -8.26 -16.57
N SER A 178 -2.86 -8.58 -15.87
CA SER A 178 -2.95 -9.62 -14.84
C SER A 178 -2.52 -10.96 -15.43
N GLY A 179 -1.23 -11.28 -15.28
CA GLY A 179 -0.70 -12.60 -15.58
C GLY A 179 -1.07 -13.54 -14.44
N SER A 180 -1.74 -14.64 -14.78
CA SER A 180 -2.05 -15.78 -13.91
C SER A 180 -0.77 -16.30 -13.25
N GLY A 181 -0.44 -15.78 -12.08
CA GLY A 181 0.65 -16.22 -11.22
C GLY A 181 0.14 -16.18 -9.78
N LYS A 182 0.50 -17.21 -8.99
CA LYS A 182 0.05 -17.47 -7.61
C LYS A 182 -0.29 -16.16 -6.86
N ARG A 183 -1.58 -15.98 -6.55
CA ARG A 183 -2.11 -14.86 -5.77
C ARG A 183 -1.32 -14.78 -4.46
N SER A 184 -0.42 -13.82 -4.37
CA SER A 184 0.32 -13.54 -3.13
C SER A 184 -0.60 -12.73 -2.22
N ALA A 185 -1.61 -13.41 -1.67
CA ALA A 185 -2.54 -12.82 -0.74
C ALA A 185 -1.76 -12.23 0.46
N GLY A 186 -1.96 -10.94 0.75
CA GLY A 186 -1.69 -10.38 2.08
C GLY A 186 -0.32 -9.76 2.34
N GLN A 187 0.62 -9.66 1.39
CA GLN A 187 1.94 -9.09 1.70
C GLN A 187 1.95 -7.56 1.96
N HIS A 188 0.90 -6.83 1.54
CA HIS A 188 0.78 -5.39 1.70
C HIS A 188 0.33 -4.97 3.10
N GLY A 189 -0.43 -5.80 3.82
CA GLY A 189 -0.84 -5.55 5.22
C GLY A 189 -1.83 -4.39 5.41
N ILE A 190 -2.58 -3.98 4.39
CA ILE A 190 -3.62 -2.93 4.50
C ILE A 190 -4.97 -3.61 4.71
N LEU A 191 -5.62 -3.37 5.84
CA LEU A 191 -6.96 -3.89 6.16
C LEU A 191 -8.04 -2.97 5.60
N ALA A 192 -7.91 -1.66 5.84
CA ALA A 192 -8.83 -0.65 5.36
C ALA A 192 -8.09 0.63 4.95
N ALA A 193 -8.65 1.36 3.99
CA ALA A 193 -8.12 2.63 3.53
C ALA A 193 -9.27 3.61 3.28
N GLY A 194 -9.19 4.79 3.87
CA GLY A 194 -10.14 5.89 3.67
C GLY A 194 -9.41 7.16 3.20
N ALA A 195 -10.08 7.96 2.37
CA ALA A 195 -9.63 9.30 1.97
C ALA A 195 -10.70 10.33 2.33
N THR A 196 -10.26 11.56 2.63
CA THR A 196 -11.19 12.66 2.93
C THR A 196 -11.93 13.21 1.70
N ASN A 197 -11.39 13.03 0.50
CA ASN A 197 -12.06 13.38 -0.76
C ASN A 197 -12.36 12.11 -1.57
N PRO A 198 -13.51 12.04 -2.29
CA PRO A 198 -13.81 10.93 -3.19
C PRO A 198 -12.75 10.82 -4.30
N VAL A 199 -12.37 9.58 -4.65
CA VAL A 199 -11.45 9.33 -5.77
C VAL A 199 -12.17 9.66 -7.08
N ARG A 200 -11.56 10.50 -7.93
CA ARG A 200 -12.12 10.80 -9.25
C ARG A 200 -11.92 9.59 -10.17
N HIS A 201 -13.00 9.00 -10.65
CA HIS A 201 -13.00 7.96 -11.67
C HIS A 201 -12.61 8.53 -13.04
N SER A 202 -11.83 7.77 -13.79
CA SER A 202 -11.44 8.13 -15.15
C SER A 202 -12.35 7.45 -16.17
N PRO A 203 -12.85 8.17 -17.19
CA PRO A 203 -13.64 7.57 -18.27
C PRO A 203 -12.94 6.44 -19.05
N LYS A 204 -11.63 6.26 -18.83
CA LYS A 204 -10.81 5.19 -19.42
C LYS A 204 -10.81 3.90 -18.59
N THR A 205 -11.10 3.97 -17.29
CA THR A 205 -11.29 2.79 -16.41
C THR A 205 -12.63 2.12 -16.75
N ASP A 206 -13.70 2.90 -16.94
CA ASP A 206 -15.02 2.43 -17.40
C ASP A 206 -15.01 1.77 -18.78
N ARG A 207 -14.02 2.09 -19.61
CA ARG A 207 -13.88 1.48 -20.93
C ARG A 207 -13.30 0.07 -20.83
N LEU A 208 -12.46 -0.22 -19.82
CA LEU A 208 -11.91 -1.56 -19.56
C LEU A 208 -12.95 -2.52 -18.97
N GLU A 209 -13.84 -2.03 -18.11
CA GLU A 209 -14.94 -2.83 -17.56
C GLU A 209 -15.95 -3.25 -18.64
N ARG A 210 -16.19 -2.40 -19.64
CA ARG A 210 -17.05 -2.71 -20.79
C ARG A 210 -16.54 -3.84 -21.69
N PHE A 211 -15.26 -4.21 -21.60
CA PHE A 211 -14.68 -5.34 -22.37
C PHE A 211 -14.59 -6.64 -21.57
N ILE A 212 -14.95 -6.62 -20.28
CA ILE A 212 -15.06 -7.84 -19.48
C ILE A 212 -16.51 -8.34 -19.65
N LYS A 213 -16.71 -9.30 -20.56
CA LYS A 213 -18.01 -9.99 -20.67
C LYS A 213 -18.37 -10.58 -19.30
N PRO A 214 -19.60 -10.40 -18.80
CA PRO A 214 -20.07 -11.13 -17.62
C PRO A 214 -19.98 -12.63 -17.90
N VAL A 215 -19.31 -13.36 -17.02
CA VAL A 215 -19.47 -14.82 -16.95
C VAL A 215 -20.81 -15.04 -16.27
N GLU A 216 -21.86 -15.29 -17.04
CA GLU A 216 -23.17 -15.67 -16.52
C GLU A 216 -23.03 -16.95 -15.68
N LYS A 217 -23.30 -16.83 -14.38
CA LYS A 217 -23.54 -18.00 -13.53
C LYS A 217 -24.99 -18.42 -13.73
N ASN A 218 -25.20 -19.45 -14.54
CA ASN A 218 -26.43 -20.23 -14.51
C ASN A 218 -26.55 -20.89 -13.14
N ALA A 219 -27.44 -20.37 -12.30
CA ALA A 219 -27.98 -21.09 -11.15
C ALA A 219 -29.42 -21.49 -11.49
N SER A 220 -29.54 -22.69 -12.06
CA SER A 220 -30.79 -23.41 -12.22
C SER A 220 -31.35 -23.81 -10.85
N SER A 221 -32.59 -23.40 -10.61
CA SER A 221 -33.69 -24.18 -10.02
C SER A 221 -33.33 -25.24 -8.96
N VAL A 222 -33.66 -24.96 -7.70
CA VAL A 222 -34.15 -26.02 -6.79
C VAL A 222 -35.37 -25.49 -6.06
N GLU A 223 -36.44 -26.26 -6.21
CA GLU A 223 -37.83 -25.96 -5.90
C GLU A 223 -38.11 -25.81 -4.41
N SER A 224 -39.11 -24.96 -4.14
CA SER A 224 -39.83 -24.85 -2.89
C SER A 224 -40.67 -26.11 -2.62
N VAL A 225 -40.45 -26.77 -1.49
CA VAL A 225 -41.47 -27.63 -0.87
C VAL A 225 -41.66 -27.16 0.57
N GLY A 226 -42.61 -26.24 0.73
CA GLY A 226 -43.25 -25.96 2.01
C GLY A 226 -44.56 -26.73 2.07
N ASN A 227 -44.67 -27.69 2.98
CA ASN A 227 -45.96 -28.09 3.53
C ASN A 227 -45.78 -28.77 4.88
N CYS A 228 -46.05 -28.04 5.97
CA CYS A 228 -46.21 -28.61 7.30
C CYS A 228 -47.52 -28.07 7.86
N SER A 229 -48.57 -28.88 7.78
CA SER A 229 -49.85 -28.63 8.44
C SER A 229 -50.47 -29.95 8.94
N ARG A 230 -51.13 -29.87 10.11
CA ARG A 230 -51.69 -30.91 11.01
C ARG A 230 -50.68 -31.44 12.04
N PHE A 231 -50.94 -31.37 13.35
CA PHE A 231 -52.16 -31.80 14.03
C PHE A 231 -52.52 -30.91 15.24
N SER A 232 -53.82 -30.65 15.41
CA SER A 232 -54.48 -30.29 16.68
C SER A 232 -55.94 -30.71 16.59
N THR A 233 -56.23 -31.97 16.89
CA THR A 233 -57.25 -32.47 17.84
C THR A 233 -57.23 -33.99 17.81
#